data_AF-A0A7S0TUS7-F1
#
_entry.id   AF-A0A7S0TUS7-F1
#
_cell.length_a   1.000
_cell.length_b   1.000
_cell.length_c   1.000
_cell.angle_alpha   90.00
_cell.angle_beta   90.00
_cell.angle_gamma   90.00
#
_symmetry.space_group_name_H-M   'P 1'
#
loop_
_entity.id
_entity.type
_entity.pdbx_description
1 polymer ?
#
loop_
_entity_poly.entity_id
_entity_poly.type
_entity_poly.pdbx_seq_one_letter_code
_entity_poly.pdbx_strand_id
1 'polypeptide(L)'
;MAAAVAKSAMPALGSSGPVLTSCRAMIAFLNEDDSTLKVFALENLDKQMDSYWAEVADHIETIEELYEDDKFPNRELAAMVASKVHYHLEQYTESLSYALGAGSLFTTQIHSGKPSQFVFTILAKVIDTYIKDRVERSMGAADLPPVDPRLEAIVESMFDRCFEEGNIRQAIGIALEARRLDKLEECINTSSERAASLNYALEACQKLVTQRQFRNKVLKCLVELYRTLEEPDQQAVCECLMLLDDHASVAANLADLVRAGGDTKELMAYQIAFDLCESDMQHFLAGVMNALPAPADAATADTEDIGEAMMAAEAGGE
;
A
#
# COMPACT_ATOMS: atom_id res chain seq x y z
N MET A 1 73.37 4.19 -29.84
CA MET A 1 72.14 5.00 -30.03
C MET A 1 71.05 4.02 -30.44
N ALA A 2 70.35 3.39 -29.48
CA ALA A 2 69.15 3.91 -28.79
C ALA A 2 68.02 4.17 -29.81
N ALA A 3 66.85 3.51 -29.78
CA ALA A 3 66.13 2.94 -28.66
C ALA A 3 65.29 1.72 -29.08
N ALA A 4 65.37 0.67 -28.28
CA ALA A 4 64.35 -0.35 -28.10
C ALA A 4 64.02 -0.38 -26.61
N VAL A 5 62.88 -0.98 -26.26
CA VAL A 5 62.35 -1.28 -24.90
C VAL A 5 61.28 -0.31 -24.39
N ALA A 6 60.02 -0.74 -24.49
CA ALA A 6 59.03 -0.85 -23.40
C ALA A 6 57.57 -0.71 -23.91
N LYS A 7 57.17 -1.60 -24.82
CA LYS A 7 55.77 -2.05 -24.91
C LYS A 7 55.70 -3.33 -24.09
N SER A 8 55.27 -3.25 -22.83
CA SER A 8 55.02 -4.43 -22.00
C SER A 8 53.67 -4.31 -21.27
N ALA A 9 52.72 -5.12 -21.75
CA ALA A 9 51.74 -5.88 -20.98
C ALA A 9 50.97 -5.15 -19.86
N MET A 10 49.82 -4.58 -20.20
CA MET A 10 48.66 -4.69 -19.32
C MET A 10 48.14 -6.13 -19.40
N PRO A 11 48.05 -6.88 -18.29
CA PRO A 11 47.37 -8.16 -18.29
C PRO A 11 45.87 -7.91 -18.35
N ALA A 12 45.21 -8.49 -19.35
CA ALA A 12 43.77 -8.70 -19.31
C ALA A 12 43.46 -9.55 -18.07
N LEU A 13 42.81 -8.96 -17.05
CA LEU A 13 42.32 -9.71 -15.90
C LEU A 13 41.12 -10.56 -16.36
N GLY A 14 41.44 -11.81 -16.71
CA GLY A 14 40.47 -12.90 -16.76
C GLY A 14 39.85 -13.14 -15.39
N SER A 15 38.59 -13.55 -15.44
CA SER A 15 37.62 -13.71 -14.36
C SER A 15 37.93 -14.85 -13.36
N SER A 16 39.05 -14.77 -12.64
CA SER A 16 39.28 -15.48 -11.37
C SER A 16 40.60 -15.02 -10.74
N GLY A 17 40.63 -13.83 -10.16
CA GLY A 17 41.69 -13.47 -9.21
C GLY A 17 41.56 -14.30 -7.93
N PRO A 18 42.65 -14.57 -7.18
CA PRO A 18 42.55 -15.23 -5.89
C PRO A 18 41.56 -14.44 -5.03
N VAL A 19 40.64 -15.14 -4.37
CA VAL A 19 39.78 -14.55 -3.32
C VAL A 19 40.75 -13.91 -2.33
N LEU A 20 40.82 -12.57 -2.32
CA LEU A 20 41.68 -11.83 -1.40
C LEU A 20 41.23 -12.24 0.00
N THR A 21 42.09 -12.90 0.76
CA THR A 21 41.73 -13.43 2.08
C THR A 21 41.41 -12.35 3.12
N SER A 22 41.54 -11.07 2.77
CA SER A 22 41.24 -9.92 3.63
C SER A 22 40.96 -8.65 2.81
N CYS A 23 40.11 -7.77 3.33
CA CYS A 23 39.76 -6.47 2.76
C CYS A 23 40.74 -5.34 3.10
N ARG A 24 41.80 -5.63 3.87
CA ARG A 24 42.78 -4.62 4.33
C ARG A 24 43.41 -3.79 3.21
N ALA A 25 43.63 -4.37 2.03
CA ALA A 25 44.16 -3.61 0.88
C ALA A 25 43.15 -2.55 0.39
N MET A 26 41.86 -2.87 0.38
CA MET A 26 40.80 -1.94 -0.02
C MET A 26 40.59 -0.84 1.03
N ILE A 27 40.64 -1.20 2.31
CA ILE A 27 40.58 -0.25 3.42
C ILE A 27 41.78 0.71 3.39
N ALA A 28 42.98 0.20 3.08
CA ALA A 28 44.16 1.05 2.88
C ALA A 28 43.96 2.05 1.74
N PHE A 29 43.35 1.63 0.62
CA PHE A 29 43.03 2.53 -0.49
C PHE A 29 41.97 3.58 -0.16
N LEU A 30 41.08 3.34 0.81
CA LEU A 30 40.14 4.36 1.29
C LEU A 30 40.83 5.53 2.02
N ASN A 31 41.99 5.26 2.64
CA ASN A 31 42.78 6.25 3.37
C ASN A 31 43.73 7.07 2.48
N GLU A 32 43.93 6.69 1.21
CA GLU A 32 44.75 7.43 0.26
C GLU A 32 44.03 8.70 -0.24
N ASP A 33 44.78 9.74 -0.61
CA ASP A 33 44.18 11.02 -1.06
C ASP A 33 43.52 10.95 -2.45
N ASP A 34 43.80 9.92 -3.24
CA ASP A 34 43.30 9.80 -4.61
C ASP A 34 41.85 9.33 -4.66
N SER A 35 40.96 10.23 -5.11
CA SER A 35 39.54 9.94 -5.33
C SER A 35 39.27 8.73 -6.21
N THR A 36 40.12 8.43 -7.20
CA THR A 36 39.93 7.29 -8.10
C THR A 36 40.18 5.95 -7.41
N LEU A 37 41.16 5.91 -6.50
CA LEU A 37 41.44 4.74 -5.66
C LEU A 37 40.32 4.50 -4.66
N LYS A 38 39.77 5.57 -4.07
CA LYS A 38 38.61 5.46 -3.16
C LYS A 38 37.39 4.88 -3.86
N VAL A 39 37.09 5.34 -5.09
CA VAL A 39 35.98 4.78 -5.89
C VAL A 39 36.22 3.31 -6.19
N PHE A 40 37.42 2.94 -6.64
CA PHE A 40 37.76 1.55 -6.92
C PHE A 40 37.66 0.66 -5.67
N ALA A 41 38.05 1.17 -4.51
CA ALA A 41 37.91 0.47 -3.24
C ALA A 41 36.42 0.24 -2.92
N LEU A 42 35.58 1.29 -2.99
CA LEU A 42 34.14 1.20 -2.73
C LEU A 42 33.42 0.22 -3.67
N GLU A 43 33.74 0.23 -4.97
CA GLU A 43 33.13 -0.69 -5.94
C GLU A 43 33.46 -2.16 -5.67
N ASN A 44 34.68 -2.45 -5.20
CA ASN A 44 35.05 -3.82 -4.86
C ASN A 44 34.49 -4.25 -3.51
N LEU A 45 34.41 -3.33 -2.53
CA LEU A 45 33.75 -3.56 -1.26
C LEU A 45 32.26 -3.87 -1.46
N ASP A 46 31.57 -3.13 -2.33
CA ASP A 46 30.15 -3.35 -2.64
C ASP A 46 29.88 -4.78 -3.17
N LYS A 47 30.80 -5.32 -3.99
CA LYS A 47 30.70 -6.66 -4.60
C LYS A 47 31.00 -7.80 -3.63
N GLN A 48 31.82 -7.57 -2.61
CA GLN A 48 32.29 -8.61 -1.68
C GLN A 48 31.78 -8.41 -0.24
N MET A 49 30.82 -7.50 -0.05
CA MET A 49 30.35 -7.08 1.28
C MET A 49 29.90 -8.25 2.15
N ASP A 50 29.18 -9.22 1.57
CA ASP A 50 28.66 -10.38 2.34
C ASP A 50 29.76 -11.26 2.97
N SER A 51 30.98 -11.23 2.43
CA SER A 51 32.10 -12.03 2.93
C SER A 51 32.99 -11.28 3.93
N TYR A 52 33.06 -9.95 3.84
CA TYR A 52 34.03 -9.14 4.59
C TYR A 52 33.41 -8.02 5.42
N TRP A 53 32.08 -7.98 5.57
CA TRP A 53 31.37 -6.94 6.33
C TRP A 53 31.97 -6.72 7.71
N ALA A 54 32.46 -7.76 8.40
CA ALA A 54 33.05 -7.65 9.74
C ALA A 54 34.35 -6.82 9.74
N GLU A 55 35.22 -7.01 8.74
CA GLU A 55 36.46 -6.21 8.62
C GLU A 55 36.14 -4.76 8.21
N VAL A 56 35.09 -4.55 7.42
CA VAL A 56 34.66 -3.22 6.98
C VAL A 56 33.95 -2.46 8.11
N ALA A 57 33.22 -3.16 8.97
CA ALA A 57 32.50 -2.58 10.11
C ALA A 57 33.45 -1.87 11.10
N ASP A 58 34.64 -2.41 11.33
CA ASP A 58 35.67 -1.79 12.17
C ASP A 58 36.15 -0.42 11.63
N HIS A 59 35.89 -0.14 10.35
CA HIS A 59 36.31 1.08 9.66
C HIS A 59 35.13 1.86 9.06
N ILE A 60 33.90 1.62 9.54
CA ILE A 60 32.70 2.24 8.98
C ILE A 60 32.74 3.77 9.03
N GLU A 61 33.33 4.35 10.08
CA GLU A 61 33.49 5.80 10.26
C GLU A 61 34.18 6.45 9.05
N THR A 62 35.18 5.77 8.46
CA THR A 62 35.87 6.29 7.26
C THR A 62 34.95 6.34 6.03
N ILE A 63 33.98 5.43 5.93
CA ILE A 63 33.02 5.38 4.82
C ILE A 63 31.94 6.43 5.04
N GLU A 64 31.50 6.63 6.29
CA GLU A 64 30.57 7.69 6.66
C GLU A 64 31.17 9.08 6.40
N GLU A 65 32.43 9.31 6.77
CA GLU A 65 33.16 10.54 6.47
C GLU A 65 33.22 10.81 4.95
N LEU A 66 33.40 9.77 4.13
CA LEU A 66 33.39 9.90 2.67
C LEU A 66 32.01 10.23 2.09
N TYR A 67 30.94 9.78 2.74
CA TYR A 67 29.58 10.15 2.37
C TYR A 67 29.26 11.60 2.75
N GLU A 68 29.75 12.06 3.90
CA GLU A 68 29.57 13.45 4.36
C GLU A 68 30.45 14.47 3.59
N ASP A 69 31.55 14.03 2.95
CA ASP A 69 32.44 14.94 2.22
C ASP A 69 31.82 15.51 0.94
N ASP A 70 31.51 16.82 0.97
CA ASP A 70 30.88 17.49 -0.14
C ASP A 70 31.62 17.45 -1.49
N LYS A 71 32.92 17.15 -1.47
CA LYS A 71 33.77 17.18 -2.66
C LYS A 71 33.92 15.83 -3.33
N PHE A 72 33.46 14.76 -2.69
CA PHE A 72 33.61 13.41 -3.23
C PHE A 72 32.60 13.16 -4.37
N PRO A 73 33.05 12.71 -5.56
CA PRO A 73 32.18 12.58 -6.73
C PRO A 73 31.19 11.39 -6.64
N ASN A 74 31.50 10.33 -5.89
CA ASN A 74 30.69 9.10 -5.84
C ASN A 74 30.13 8.82 -4.44
N ARG A 75 29.53 9.84 -3.81
CA ARG A 75 28.95 9.72 -2.47
C ARG A 75 27.81 8.73 -2.38
N GLU A 76 27.03 8.59 -3.45
CA GLU A 76 25.96 7.59 -3.53
C GLU A 76 26.51 6.16 -3.33
N LEU A 77 27.72 5.88 -3.82
CA LEU A 77 28.36 4.57 -3.66
C LEU A 77 28.86 4.37 -2.22
N ALA A 78 29.40 5.40 -1.58
CA ALA A 78 29.77 5.34 -0.17
C ALA A 78 28.54 5.07 0.71
N ALA A 79 27.42 5.74 0.43
CA ALA A 79 26.14 5.51 1.11
C ALA A 79 25.64 4.07 0.92
N MET A 80 25.76 3.51 -0.28
CA MET A 80 25.38 2.11 -0.55
C MET A 80 26.20 1.13 0.28
N VAL A 81 27.52 1.32 0.32
CA VAL A 81 28.45 0.48 1.09
C VAL A 81 28.14 0.60 2.59
N ALA A 82 28.00 1.81 3.12
CA ALA A 82 27.61 2.06 4.52
C ALA A 82 26.29 1.38 4.87
N SER A 83 25.27 1.54 4.01
CA SER A 83 23.96 0.91 4.20
C SER A 83 24.05 -0.61 4.32
N LYS A 84 24.83 -1.27 3.45
CA LYS A 84 25.04 -2.72 3.51
C LYS A 84 25.79 -3.15 4.78
N VAL A 85 26.76 -2.38 5.26
CA VAL A 85 27.47 -2.68 6.51
C VAL A 85 26.50 -2.58 7.69
N HIS A 86 25.73 -1.48 7.81
CA HIS A 86 24.73 -1.34 8.87
C HIS A 86 23.66 -2.42 8.83
N TYR A 87 23.29 -2.90 7.64
CA TYR A 87 22.39 -4.05 7.51
C TYR A 87 22.97 -5.32 8.15
N HIS A 88 24.25 -5.63 7.91
CA HIS A 88 24.92 -6.78 8.54
C HIS A 88 25.15 -6.58 10.04
N LEU A 89 25.23 -5.33 10.51
CA LEU A 89 25.25 -4.97 11.94
C LEU A 89 23.86 -4.97 12.60
N GLU A 90 22.81 -5.37 11.86
CA GLU A 90 21.40 -5.35 12.30
C GLU A 90 20.87 -3.95 12.69
N GLN A 91 21.56 -2.90 12.26
CA GLN A 91 21.20 -1.49 12.46
C GLN A 91 20.34 -0.99 11.29
N TYR A 92 19.10 -1.44 11.24
CA TYR A 92 18.23 -1.21 10.07
C TYR A 92 17.80 0.26 9.88
N THR A 93 17.76 1.06 10.94
CA THR A 93 17.34 2.48 10.85
C THR A 93 18.41 3.31 10.15
N GLU A 94 19.66 3.11 10.55
CA GLU A 94 20.86 3.71 9.99
C GLU A 94 21.03 3.21 8.56
N SER A 95 20.92 1.90 8.35
CA SER A 95 20.96 1.28 7.02
C SER A 95 19.94 1.89 6.06
N LEU A 96 18.70 2.11 6.51
CA LEU A 96 17.66 2.79 5.74
C LEU A 96 18.07 4.21 5.36
N SER A 97 18.60 5.00 6.30
CA SER A 97 18.99 6.39 6.03
C SER A 97 20.08 6.49 4.95
N TYR A 98 21.07 5.60 5.00
CA TYR A 98 22.12 5.51 3.98
C TYR A 98 21.60 4.93 2.66
N ALA A 99 20.65 3.99 2.68
CA ALA A 99 20.02 3.49 1.46
C ALA A 99 19.25 4.59 0.72
N LEU A 100 18.55 5.46 1.46
CA LEU A 100 17.89 6.65 0.92
C LEU A 100 18.92 7.65 0.38
N GLY A 101 20.10 7.76 1.02
CA GLY A 101 21.24 8.57 0.55
C GLY A 101 21.87 8.06 -0.75
N ALA A 102 21.85 6.75 -0.99
CA ALA A 102 22.38 6.13 -2.21
C ALA A 102 21.50 6.38 -3.45
N GLY A 103 20.25 6.81 -3.26
CA GLY A 103 19.34 7.25 -4.32
C GLY A 103 19.25 6.25 -5.48
N SER A 104 19.74 6.67 -6.65
CA SER A 104 19.62 5.94 -7.91
C SER A 104 20.26 4.54 -7.87
N LEU A 105 21.35 4.37 -7.13
CA LEU A 105 22.05 3.08 -7.01
C LEU A 105 21.18 2.06 -6.27
N PHE A 106 20.45 2.49 -5.24
CA PHE A 106 19.53 1.63 -4.51
C PHE A 106 18.30 1.31 -5.36
N THR A 107 17.68 2.32 -5.97
CA THR A 107 16.51 2.12 -6.84
C THR A 107 16.83 1.16 -7.99
N THR A 108 18.02 1.22 -8.57
CA THR A 108 18.42 0.30 -9.65
C THR A 108 18.50 -1.16 -9.17
N GLN A 109 18.93 -1.41 -7.93
CA GLN A 109 18.95 -2.77 -7.37
C GLN A 109 17.55 -3.32 -7.08
N ILE A 110 16.55 -2.47 -6.83
CA ILE A 110 15.15 -2.89 -6.69
C ILE A 110 14.63 -3.48 -8.01
N HIS A 111 14.94 -2.84 -9.13
CA HIS A 111 14.42 -3.21 -10.46
C HIS A 111 15.21 -4.35 -11.12
N SER A 112 16.39 -4.69 -10.59
CA SER A 112 17.25 -5.73 -11.15
C SER A 112 16.78 -7.13 -10.74
N GLY A 113 15.67 -7.59 -11.33
CA GLY A 113 15.19 -8.99 -11.36
C GLY A 113 15.02 -9.72 -10.01
N LYS A 114 16.13 -10.10 -9.37
CA LYS A 114 16.16 -10.76 -8.06
C LYS A 114 16.70 -9.78 -7.01
N PRO A 115 15.83 -9.13 -6.22
CA PRO A 115 16.30 -8.31 -5.11
C PRO A 115 17.12 -9.17 -4.15
N SER A 116 18.27 -8.65 -3.72
CA SER A 116 19.06 -9.30 -2.67
C SER A 116 18.29 -9.32 -1.35
N GLN A 117 18.68 -10.20 -0.41
CA GLN A 117 18.08 -10.23 0.93
C GLN A 117 18.20 -8.88 1.64
N PHE A 118 19.31 -8.18 1.41
CA PHE A 118 19.51 -6.78 1.80
C PHE A 118 18.40 -5.87 1.27
N VAL A 119 18.20 -5.83 -0.05
CA VAL A 119 17.17 -4.98 -0.66
C VAL A 119 15.79 -5.33 -0.13
N PHE A 120 15.42 -6.61 -0.04
CA PHE A 120 14.12 -7.02 0.50
C PHE A 120 13.89 -6.55 1.93
N THR A 121 14.89 -6.71 2.81
CA THR A 121 14.78 -6.32 4.22
C THR A 121 14.68 -4.80 4.38
N ILE A 122 15.51 -4.05 3.66
CA ILE A 122 15.45 -2.57 3.69
C ILE A 122 14.12 -2.09 3.13
N LEU A 123 13.63 -2.70 2.05
CA LEU A 123 12.32 -2.37 1.48
C LEU A 123 11.16 -2.65 2.43
N ALA A 124 11.17 -3.77 3.15
CA ALA A 124 10.19 -4.01 4.21
C ALA A 124 10.25 -2.90 5.28
N LYS A 125 11.47 -2.50 5.67
CA LYS A 125 11.68 -1.42 6.64
C LYS A 125 11.23 -0.05 6.14
N VAL A 126 11.44 0.26 4.85
CA VAL A 126 10.91 1.46 4.17
C VAL A 126 9.38 1.49 4.33
N ILE A 127 8.70 0.41 3.95
CA ILE A 127 7.23 0.31 4.00
C ILE A 127 6.73 0.50 5.44
N ASP A 128 7.31 -0.21 6.41
CA ASP A 128 6.91 -0.12 7.83
C ASP A 128 7.07 1.31 8.38
N THR A 129 8.19 1.96 8.04
CA THR A 129 8.49 3.32 8.50
C THR A 129 7.52 4.32 7.86
N TYR A 130 7.26 4.15 6.57
CA TYR A 130 6.29 4.96 5.83
C TYR A 130 4.85 4.81 6.36
N ILE A 131 4.41 3.58 6.63
CA ILE A 131 3.09 3.30 7.20
C ILE A 131 2.99 3.94 8.59
N LYS A 132 4.00 3.75 9.45
CA LYS A 132 4.03 4.33 10.79
C LYS A 132 3.87 5.86 10.74
N ASP A 133 4.65 6.52 9.90
CA ASP A 133 4.60 7.97 9.69
C ASP A 133 3.22 8.47 9.21
N ARG A 134 2.54 7.71 8.34
CA ARG A 134 1.19 8.06 7.86
C ARG A 134 0.12 7.82 8.93
N VAL A 135 0.25 6.74 9.70
CA VAL A 135 -0.65 6.40 10.80
C VAL A 135 -0.57 7.46 11.90
N GLU A 136 0.64 7.87 12.30
CA GLU A 136 0.84 8.90 13.33
C GLU A 136 0.25 10.25 12.92
N ARG A 137 0.45 10.69 11.66
CA ARG A 137 -0.15 11.94 11.14
C ARG A 137 -1.67 11.89 11.16
N SER A 138 -2.27 10.77 10.78
CA SER A 138 -3.73 10.61 10.75
C SER A 138 -4.35 10.46 12.15
N MET A 139 -3.56 10.24 13.20
CA MET A 139 -3.98 10.30 14.61
C MET A 139 -3.92 11.72 15.21
N GLY A 140 -3.58 12.74 14.41
CA GLY A 140 -3.61 14.15 14.84
C GLY A 140 -2.25 14.75 15.19
N ALA A 141 -1.14 14.05 14.88
CA ALA A 141 0.20 14.61 14.98
C ALA A 141 0.49 15.53 13.77
N ALA A 142 -0.22 16.65 13.67
CA ALA A 142 -0.11 17.61 12.57
C ALA A 142 1.21 18.39 12.56
N ASP A 143 1.97 18.38 13.66
CA ASP A 143 3.28 19.05 13.80
C ASP A 143 4.46 18.17 13.35
N LEU A 144 4.21 16.97 12.79
CA LEU A 144 5.29 16.13 12.27
C LEU A 144 5.89 16.73 10.98
N PRO A 145 7.22 16.67 10.80
CA PRO A 145 7.84 17.05 9.54
C PRO A 145 7.23 16.26 8.36
N PRO A 146 7.28 16.82 7.14
CA PRO A 146 6.77 16.12 5.94
C PRO A 146 7.47 14.76 5.78
N VAL A 147 6.78 13.80 5.15
CA VAL A 147 7.38 12.50 4.80
C VAL A 147 8.62 12.80 3.97
N ASP A 148 9.73 12.10 4.24
CA ASP A 148 10.91 12.20 3.39
C ASP A 148 10.50 11.89 1.93
N PRO A 149 10.67 12.84 0.98
CA PRO A 149 10.33 12.63 -0.42
C PRO A 149 11.01 11.40 -1.03
N ARG A 150 12.18 11.02 -0.53
CA ARG A 150 12.92 9.83 -0.99
C ARG A 150 12.21 8.55 -0.57
N LEU A 151 11.70 8.51 0.66
CA LEU A 151 10.92 7.39 1.18
C LEU A 151 9.62 7.22 0.38
N GLU A 152 8.91 8.34 0.13
CA GLU A 152 7.69 8.35 -0.67
C GLU A 152 7.97 7.89 -2.11
N ALA A 153 9.06 8.36 -2.74
CA ALA A 153 9.43 7.94 -4.10
C ALA A 153 9.70 6.43 -4.22
N ILE A 154 10.33 5.81 -3.20
CA ILE A 154 10.55 4.36 -3.19
C ILE A 154 9.21 3.62 -3.10
N VAL A 155 8.32 4.05 -2.21
CA VAL A 155 7.00 3.42 -2.05
C VAL A 155 6.16 3.59 -3.33
N GLU A 156 6.20 4.76 -3.99
CA GLU A 156 5.56 4.96 -5.29
C GLU A 156 6.12 4.00 -6.35
N SER A 157 7.44 3.86 -6.45
CA SER A 157 8.05 2.90 -7.38
C SER A 157 7.65 1.44 -7.11
N MET A 158 7.34 1.09 -5.86
CA MET A 158 6.80 -0.22 -5.51
C MET A 158 5.37 -0.41 -5.98
N PHE A 159 4.52 0.62 -5.86
CA PHE A 159 3.17 0.57 -6.42
C PHE A 159 3.22 0.34 -7.93
N ASP A 160 4.05 1.12 -8.64
CA ASP A 160 4.25 0.98 -10.08
C ASP A 160 4.66 -0.45 -10.45
N ARG A 161 5.65 -1.01 -9.72
CA ARG A 161 6.08 -2.39 -9.91
C ARG A 161 4.96 -3.41 -9.62
N CYS A 162 4.19 -3.23 -8.55
CA CYS A 162 3.06 -4.11 -8.25
C CYS A 162 2.01 -4.06 -9.35
N PHE A 163 1.80 -2.91 -10.00
CA PHE A 163 0.91 -2.77 -11.14
C PHE A 163 1.47 -3.46 -12.39
N GLU A 164 2.76 -3.33 -12.67
CA GLU A 164 3.42 -4.00 -13.79
C GLU A 164 3.43 -5.54 -13.64
N GLU A 165 3.67 -6.04 -12.43
CA GLU A 165 3.70 -7.48 -12.13
C GLU A 165 2.29 -8.08 -11.94
N GLY A 166 1.23 -7.26 -11.89
CA GLY A 166 -0.15 -7.70 -11.63
C GLY A 166 -0.41 -8.11 -10.18
N ASN A 167 0.49 -7.78 -9.25
CA ASN A 167 0.40 -8.10 -7.83
C ASN A 167 -0.52 -7.12 -7.06
N ILE A 168 -1.74 -6.91 -7.56
CA ILE A 168 -2.69 -5.90 -7.06
C ILE A 168 -3.08 -6.13 -5.59
N ARG A 169 -3.19 -7.39 -5.14
CA ARG A 169 -3.56 -7.70 -3.74
C ARG A 169 -2.56 -7.13 -2.74
N GLN A 170 -1.27 -7.21 -3.03
CA GLN A 170 -0.24 -6.65 -2.17
C GLN A 170 -0.32 -5.12 -2.14
N ALA A 171 -0.52 -4.49 -3.31
CA ALA A 171 -0.70 -3.05 -3.41
C ALA A 171 -1.91 -2.56 -2.59
N ILE A 172 -3.04 -3.28 -2.64
CA ILE A 172 -4.23 -2.97 -1.82
C ILE A 172 -3.90 -3.04 -0.33
N GLY A 173 -3.16 -4.06 0.12
CA GLY A 173 -2.73 -4.18 1.51
C GLY A 173 -1.90 -2.97 1.96
N ILE A 174 -0.88 -2.62 1.19
CA ILE A 174 0.00 -1.46 1.47
C ILE A 174 -0.81 -0.16 1.47
N ALA A 175 -1.72 0.04 0.52
CA ALA A 175 -2.56 1.24 0.44
C ALA A 175 -3.47 1.38 1.66
N LEU A 176 -4.08 0.29 2.13
CA LEU A 176 -4.93 0.28 3.32
C LEU A 176 -4.14 0.56 4.61
N GLU A 177 -2.98 -0.07 4.78
CA GLU A 177 -2.12 0.14 5.95
C GLU A 177 -1.55 1.57 5.99
N ALA A 178 -1.10 2.08 4.83
CA ALA A 178 -0.61 3.46 4.67
C ALA A 178 -1.71 4.52 4.70
N ARG A 179 -2.99 4.10 4.80
CA ARG A 179 -4.18 4.96 4.84
C ARG A 179 -4.36 5.86 3.61
N ARG A 180 -4.01 5.33 2.44
CA ARG A 180 -4.07 6.03 1.14
C ARG A 180 -5.25 5.54 0.31
N LEU A 181 -6.32 6.34 0.30
CA LEU A 181 -7.53 6.06 -0.48
C LEU A 181 -7.30 6.29 -1.99
N ASP A 182 -6.47 7.27 -2.33
CA ASP A 182 -6.06 7.57 -3.70
C ASP A 182 -5.42 6.35 -4.37
N LYS A 183 -4.47 5.69 -3.69
CA LYS A 183 -3.83 4.48 -4.21
C LYS A 183 -4.75 3.27 -4.19
N LEU A 184 -5.66 3.17 -3.23
CA LEU A 184 -6.65 2.09 -3.23
C LEU A 184 -7.54 2.16 -4.49
N GLU A 185 -8.03 3.35 -4.84
CA GLU A 185 -8.82 3.58 -6.05
C GLU A 185 -8.01 3.28 -7.32
N GLU A 186 -6.75 3.73 -7.38
CA GLU A 186 -5.84 3.44 -8.48
C GLU A 186 -5.58 1.93 -8.65
N CYS A 187 -5.35 1.20 -7.55
CA CYS A 187 -5.16 -0.25 -7.56
C CYS A 187 -6.38 -0.97 -8.16
N ILE A 188 -7.58 -0.56 -7.76
CA ILE A 188 -8.82 -1.20 -8.20
C ILE A 188 -9.12 -0.88 -9.67
N ASN A 189 -8.84 0.33 -10.12
CA ASN A 189 -9.09 0.74 -11.52
C ASN A 189 -8.06 0.18 -12.50
N THR A 190 -6.83 -0.05 -12.07
CA THR A 190 -5.78 -0.68 -12.89
C THR A 190 -5.94 -2.20 -12.98
N SER A 191 -6.61 -2.82 -12.02
CA SER A 191 -6.81 -4.27 -11.98
C SER A 191 -7.65 -4.80 -13.15
N SER A 192 -7.21 -5.90 -13.76
CA SER A 192 -7.99 -6.64 -14.76
C SER A 192 -9.24 -7.29 -14.16
N GLU A 193 -9.19 -7.68 -12.89
CA GLU A 193 -10.29 -8.31 -12.15
C GLU A 193 -10.81 -7.37 -11.07
N ARG A 194 -11.53 -6.31 -11.47
CA ARG A 194 -12.02 -5.26 -10.56
C ARG A 194 -12.90 -5.83 -9.44
N ALA A 195 -13.84 -6.73 -9.75
CA ALA A 195 -14.73 -7.33 -8.75
C ALA A 195 -13.97 -8.16 -7.70
N ALA A 196 -13.04 -9.02 -8.11
CA ALA A 196 -12.22 -9.81 -7.18
C ALA A 196 -11.32 -8.92 -6.31
N SER A 197 -10.79 -7.83 -6.88
CA SER A 197 -9.95 -6.87 -6.18
C SER A 197 -10.74 -6.09 -5.12
N LEU A 198 -11.99 -5.73 -5.43
CA LEU A 198 -12.90 -5.08 -4.49
C LEU A 198 -13.26 -6.00 -3.31
N ASN A 199 -13.59 -7.26 -3.58
CA ASN A 199 -13.90 -8.23 -2.52
C ASN A 199 -12.69 -8.46 -1.60
N TYR A 200 -11.49 -8.56 -2.18
CA TYR A 200 -10.26 -8.62 -1.40
C TYR A 200 -10.03 -7.35 -0.57
N ALA A 201 -10.30 -6.15 -1.14
CA ALA A 201 -10.17 -4.89 -0.41
C ALA A 201 -11.15 -4.79 0.76
N LEU A 202 -12.39 -5.29 0.61
CA LEU A 202 -13.38 -5.36 1.68
C LEU A 202 -12.91 -6.28 2.82
N GLU A 203 -12.47 -7.50 2.49
CA GLU A 203 -11.93 -8.45 3.47
C GLU A 203 -10.70 -7.89 4.20
N ALA A 204 -9.77 -7.30 3.45
CA ALA A 204 -8.58 -6.67 4.00
C ALA A 204 -8.94 -5.45 4.88
N CYS A 205 -9.94 -4.65 4.50
CA CYS A 205 -10.42 -3.53 5.30
C CYS A 205 -10.95 -4.00 6.66
N GLN A 206 -11.72 -5.08 6.70
CA GLN A 206 -12.25 -5.64 7.94
C GLN A 206 -11.13 -6.15 8.87
N LYS A 207 -10.04 -6.70 8.32
CA LYS A 207 -8.93 -7.28 9.08
C LYS A 207 -7.87 -6.27 9.51
N LEU A 208 -7.45 -5.39 8.59
CA LEU A 208 -6.30 -4.50 8.78
C LEU A 208 -6.71 -3.14 9.39
N VAL A 209 -7.93 -2.66 9.14
CA VAL A 209 -8.33 -1.31 9.53
C VAL A 209 -9.01 -1.27 10.90
N THR A 210 -8.22 -0.95 11.92
CA THR A 210 -8.69 -0.83 13.31
C THR A 210 -9.44 0.47 13.58
N GLN A 211 -9.03 1.60 12.99
CA GLN A 211 -9.64 2.91 13.26
C GLN A 211 -11.00 3.07 12.56
N ARG A 212 -12.07 3.20 13.36
CA ARG A 212 -13.46 3.34 12.88
C ARG A 212 -13.63 4.48 11.86
N GLN A 213 -13.06 5.65 12.12
CA GLN A 213 -13.20 6.79 11.20
C GLN A 213 -12.59 6.51 9.83
N PHE A 214 -11.42 5.87 9.78
CA PHE A 214 -10.78 5.52 8.52
C PHE A 214 -11.52 4.36 7.83
N ARG A 215 -11.92 3.33 8.58
CA ARG A 215 -12.75 2.24 8.07
C ARG A 215 -14.02 2.76 7.38
N ASN A 216 -14.71 3.72 7.99
CA ASN A 216 -15.90 4.32 7.38
C ASN A 216 -15.59 5.07 6.08
N LYS A 217 -14.41 5.69 5.95
CA LYS A 217 -14.00 6.33 4.69
C LYS A 217 -13.70 5.28 3.61
N VAL A 218 -13.00 4.20 3.97
CA VAL A 218 -12.71 3.08 3.06
C VAL A 218 -14.00 2.44 2.57
N LEU A 219 -14.92 2.08 3.47
CA LEU A 219 -16.21 1.47 3.11
C LEU A 219 -17.03 2.36 2.18
N LYS A 220 -17.05 3.68 2.41
CA LYS A 220 -17.72 4.62 1.50
C LYS A 220 -17.08 4.65 0.11
N CYS A 221 -15.74 4.65 0.05
CA CYS A 221 -15.00 4.55 -1.21
C CYS A 221 -15.33 3.22 -1.94
N LEU A 222 -15.35 2.09 -1.22
CA LEU A 222 -15.70 0.79 -1.79
C LEU A 222 -17.13 0.77 -2.35
N VAL A 223 -18.11 1.33 -1.64
CA VAL A 223 -19.50 1.44 -2.14
C VAL A 223 -19.56 2.17 -3.48
N GLU A 224 -18.86 3.30 -3.61
CA GLU A 224 -18.80 4.04 -4.87
C GLU A 224 -18.11 3.22 -5.97
N LEU A 225 -17.02 2.52 -5.66
CA LEU A 225 -16.34 1.69 -6.64
C LEU A 225 -17.17 0.48 -7.10
N TYR A 226 -17.87 -0.22 -6.19
CA TYR A 226 -18.77 -1.32 -6.53
C TYR A 226 -19.89 -0.86 -7.49
N ARG A 227 -20.40 0.36 -7.33
CA ARG A 227 -21.42 0.94 -8.21
C ARG A 227 -20.90 1.23 -9.63
N THR A 228 -19.59 1.38 -9.81
CA THR A 228 -18.96 1.63 -11.13
C THR A 228 -18.66 0.35 -11.91
N LEU A 229 -18.96 -0.83 -11.38
CA LEU A 229 -18.82 -2.10 -12.10
C LEU A 229 -19.88 -2.20 -13.21
N GLU A 230 -19.53 -2.88 -14.31
CA GLU A 230 -20.46 -3.15 -15.43
C GLU A 230 -21.69 -3.91 -14.94
N GLU A 231 -21.47 -4.85 -14.02
CA GLU A 231 -22.50 -5.53 -13.24
C GLU A 231 -22.30 -5.16 -11.75
N PRO A 232 -23.16 -4.28 -11.20
CA PRO A 232 -23.04 -3.86 -9.81
C PRO A 232 -23.28 -5.03 -8.86
N ASP A 233 -22.30 -5.31 -8.00
CA ASP A 233 -22.44 -6.30 -6.91
C ASP A 233 -23.25 -5.68 -5.76
N GLN A 234 -24.56 -5.85 -5.83
CA GLN A 234 -25.50 -5.26 -4.86
C GLN A 234 -25.37 -5.90 -3.48
N GLN A 235 -24.93 -7.16 -3.41
CA GLN A 235 -24.73 -7.85 -2.15
C GLN A 235 -23.54 -7.23 -1.40
N ALA A 236 -22.41 -7.04 -2.09
CA ALA A 236 -21.23 -6.40 -1.51
C ALA A 236 -21.49 -4.92 -1.14
N VAL A 237 -22.28 -4.19 -1.94
CA VAL A 237 -22.71 -2.82 -1.59
C VAL A 237 -23.52 -2.83 -0.29
N CYS A 238 -24.50 -3.73 -0.16
CA CYS A 238 -25.30 -3.83 1.05
C CYS A 238 -24.48 -4.27 2.26
N GLU A 239 -23.52 -5.20 2.12
CA GLU A 239 -22.58 -5.55 3.18
C GLU A 239 -21.78 -4.33 3.65
N CYS A 240 -21.24 -3.53 2.72
CA CYS A 240 -20.53 -2.31 3.06
C CYS A 240 -21.41 -1.29 3.80
N LEU A 241 -22.67 -1.12 3.38
CA LEU A 241 -23.63 -0.22 4.02
C LEU A 241 -24.05 -0.71 5.42
N MET A 242 -24.18 -2.02 5.61
CA MET A 242 -24.41 -2.62 6.94
C MET A 242 -23.24 -2.35 7.87
N LEU A 243 -22.00 -2.54 7.40
CA LEU A 243 -20.79 -2.22 8.18
C LEU A 243 -20.66 -0.72 8.52
N LEU A 244 -21.29 0.15 7.71
CA LEU A 244 -21.40 1.58 7.95
C LEU A 244 -22.55 1.98 8.88
N ASP A 245 -23.45 1.04 9.24
CA ASP A 245 -24.69 1.29 9.98
C ASP A 245 -25.64 2.27 9.25
N ASP A 246 -25.61 2.28 7.91
CA ASP A 246 -26.43 3.14 7.06
C ASP A 246 -27.71 2.43 6.59
N HIS A 247 -28.70 2.34 7.48
CA HIS A 247 -29.97 1.66 7.22
C HIS A 247 -30.81 2.35 6.14
N ALA A 248 -30.68 3.66 5.97
CA ALA A 248 -31.44 4.43 5.00
C ALA A 248 -30.99 4.13 3.57
N SER A 249 -29.67 4.07 3.34
CA SER A 249 -29.12 3.72 2.03
C SER A 249 -29.43 2.27 1.63
N VAL A 250 -29.45 1.33 2.59
CA VAL A 250 -29.85 -0.07 2.32
C VAL A 250 -31.32 -0.15 1.91
N ALA A 251 -32.21 0.53 2.63
CA ALA A 251 -33.63 0.57 2.27
C ALA A 251 -33.87 1.18 0.89
N ALA A 252 -33.16 2.26 0.56
CA ALA A 252 -33.22 2.86 -0.77
C ALA A 252 -32.74 1.90 -1.87
N ASN A 253 -31.63 1.18 -1.64
CA ASN A 253 -31.11 0.21 -2.61
C ASN A 253 -32.10 -0.96 -2.83
N LEU A 254 -32.67 -1.52 -1.75
CA LEU A 254 -33.72 -2.55 -1.86
C LEU A 254 -34.94 -2.05 -2.64
N ALA A 255 -35.40 -0.82 -2.36
CA ALA A 255 -36.52 -0.22 -3.06
C ALA A 255 -36.23 0.00 -4.56
N ASP A 256 -35.00 0.39 -4.89
CA ASP A 256 -34.57 0.59 -6.28
C ASP A 256 -34.44 -0.74 -7.04
N LEU A 257 -33.97 -1.81 -6.38
CA LEU A 257 -33.92 -3.16 -6.97
C LEU A 257 -35.30 -3.70 -7.30
N VAL A 258 -36.26 -3.54 -6.38
CA VAL A 258 -37.66 -3.95 -6.59
C VAL A 258 -38.32 -3.08 -7.67
N ARG A 259 -38.07 -1.76 -7.68
CA ARG A 259 -38.66 -0.85 -8.67
C ARG A 259 -38.09 -1.06 -10.08
N ALA A 260 -36.82 -1.41 -10.19
CA ALA A 260 -36.17 -1.67 -11.47
C ALA A 260 -36.83 -2.86 -12.22
N GLY A 261 -37.48 -3.76 -11.48
CA GLY A 261 -38.26 -4.88 -12.00
C GLY A 261 -37.41 -5.97 -12.65
N GLY A 262 -38.01 -7.16 -12.76
CA GLY A 262 -37.45 -8.33 -13.40
C GLY A 262 -37.00 -9.40 -12.41
N ASP A 263 -37.29 -10.66 -12.74
CA ASP A 263 -37.14 -11.83 -11.88
C ASP A 263 -35.76 -11.92 -11.21
N THR A 264 -34.69 -11.55 -11.91
CA THR A 264 -33.32 -11.60 -11.37
C THR A 264 -33.07 -10.55 -10.29
N LYS A 265 -33.53 -9.31 -10.49
CA LYS A 265 -33.33 -8.21 -9.53
C LYS A 265 -34.23 -8.34 -8.31
N GLU A 266 -35.45 -8.83 -8.50
CA GLU A 266 -36.35 -9.18 -7.41
C GLU A 266 -35.77 -10.31 -6.54
N LEU A 267 -35.22 -11.35 -7.18
CA LEU A 267 -34.55 -12.44 -6.46
C LEU A 267 -33.29 -11.97 -5.72
N MET A 268 -32.51 -11.05 -6.30
CA MET A 268 -31.39 -10.40 -5.59
C MET A 268 -31.87 -9.59 -4.39
N ALA A 269 -32.98 -8.85 -4.50
CA ALA A 269 -33.55 -8.11 -3.37
C ALA A 269 -33.97 -9.05 -2.24
N TYR A 270 -34.58 -10.19 -2.57
CA TYR A 270 -34.89 -11.23 -1.58
C TYR A 270 -33.63 -11.80 -0.92
N GLN A 271 -32.59 -12.11 -1.69
CA GLN A 271 -31.33 -12.62 -1.14
C GLN A 271 -30.71 -11.63 -0.15
N ILE A 272 -30.61 -10.35 -0.53
CA ILE A 272 -30.09 -9.30 0.36
C ILE A 272 -30.96 -9.18 1.62
N ALA A 273 -32.28 -9.28 1.50
CA ALA A 273 -33.18 -9.25 2.65
C ALA A 273 -32.99 -10.46 3.58
N PHE A 274 -32.71 -11.65 3.05
CA PHE A 274 -32.36 -12.82 3.86
C PHE A 274 -31.02 -12.64 4.57
N ASP A 275 -29.97 -12.21 3.87
CA ASP A 275 -28.65 -11.93 4.45
C ASP A 275 -28.73 -10.88 5.58
N LEU A 276 -29.57 -9.85 5.38
CA LEU A 276 -29.87 -8.84 6.40
C LEU A 276 -30.52 -9.46 7.63
N CYS A 277 -31.53 -10.33 7.45
CA CYS A 277 -32.18 -11.01 8.57
C CYS A 277 -31.21 -11.94 9.34
N GLU A 278 -30.27 -12.57 8.64
CA GLU A 278 -29.24 -13.43 9.25
C GLU A 278 -28.16 -12.64 10.01
N SER A 279 -28.03 -11.33 9.78
CA SER A 279 -27.01 -10.50 10.41
C SER A 279 -27.20 -10.21 11.91
N ASP A 280 -28.32 -10.62 12.50
CA ASP A 280 -28.69 -10.44 13.93
C ASP A 280 -28.70 -8.97 14.44
N MET A 281 -28.65 -7.98 13.54
CA MET A 281 -28.64 -6.55 13.90
C MET A 281 -30.07 -5.97 14.07
N GLN A 282 -30.74 -6.31 15.17
CA GLN A 282 -32.16 -5.95 15.40
C GLN A 282 -32.49 -4.45 15.28
N HIS A 283 -31.65 -3.56 15.83
CA HIS A 283 -31.88 -2.12 15.73
C HIS A 283 -31.71 -1.60 14.30
N PHE A 284 -30.71 -2.11 13.58
CA PHE A 284 -30.48 -1.79 12.18
C PHE A 284 -31.67 -2.23 11.31
N LEU A 285 -32.14 -3.47 11.50
CA LEU A 285 -33.29 -4.03 10.80
C LEU A 285 -34.57 -3.21 11.03
N ALA A 286 -34.83 -2.79 12.27
CA ALA A 286 -35.95 -1.89 12.56
C ALA A 286 -35.80 -0.54 11.83
N GLY A 287 -34.58 0.00 11.75
CA GLY A 287 -34.26 1.19 10.97
C GLY A 287 -34.48 1.02 9.47
N VAL A 288 -34.12 -0.13 8.90
CA VAL A 288 -34.37 -0.46 7.49
C VAL A 288 -35.86 -0.59 7.23
N MET A 289 -36.60 -1.32 8.08
CA MET A 289 -38.06 -1.50 7.96
C MET A 289 -38.81 -0.16 7.98
N ASN A 290 -38.42 0.76 8.87
CA ASN A 290 -39.03 2.09 8.95
C ASN A 290 -38.68 2.99 7.75
N ALA A 291 -37.57 2.73 7.06
CA ALA A 291 -37.13 3.50 5.90
C ALA A 291 -37.66 2.95 4.57
N LEU A 292 -38.17 1.71 4.55
CA LEU A 292 -38.81 1.14 3.37
C LEU A 292 -40.15 1.85 3.09
N PRO A 293 -40.54 2.01 1.81
CA PRO A 293 -41.82 2.59 1.45
C PRO A 293 -42.97 1.78 2.07
N ALA A 294 -44.01 2.48 2.55
CA ALA A 294 -45.17 1.84 3.14
C ALA A 294 -45.80 0.85 2.14
N PRO A 295 -46.23 -0.34 2.59
CA PRO A 295 -46.90 -1.30 1.72
C PRO A 295 -48.13 -0.66 1.09
N ALA A 296 -48.36 -0.92 -0.19
CA ALA A 296 -49.46 -0.32 -0.96
C ALA A 296 -50.84 -0.53 -0.32
N ASP A 297 -51.01 -1.59 0.48
CA ASP A 297 -52.25 -1.91 1.21
C ASP A 297 -52.55 -1.00 2.40
N ALA A 298 -51.60 -0.16 2.86
CA ALA A 298 -51.84 0.81 3.93
C ALA A 298 -52.46 2.11 3.41
N ALA A 299 -52.33 2.43 2.11
CA ALA A 299 -52.86 3.66 1.52
C ALA A 299 -54.36 3.56 1.18
N THR A 300 -54.93 2.35 1.09
CA THR A 300 -56.36 2.13 0.80
C THR A 300 -57.21 2.05 2.07
N ALA A 301 -56.63 1.69 3.21
CA ALA A 301 -57.36 1.59 4.48
C ALA A 301 -57.84 2.95 5.03
N ASP A 302 -57.09 4.03 4.80
CA ASP A 302 -57.45 5.37 5.29
C ASP A 302 -58.59 6.03 4.47
N THR A 303 -58.92 5.50 3.28
CA THR A 303 -60.02 6.03 2.45
C THR A 303 -61.35 5.31 2.64
N GLU A 304 -61.36 4.05 3.10
CA GLU A 304 -62.61 3.31 3.34
C GLU A 304 -63.26 3.69 4.69
N ASP A 305 -62.48 4.05 5.71
CA ASP A 305 -62.99 4.41 7.04
C ASP A 305 -63.71 5.79 7.06
N ILE A 306 -63.41 6.68 6.10
CA ILE A 306 -64.13 7.96 5.95
C ILE A 306 -65.48 7.77 5.23
N GLY A 307 -65.57 6.78 4.33
CA GLY A 307 -66.78 6.48 3.56
C GLY A 307 -67.89 5.82 4.41
N GLU A 308 -67.52 4.88 5.29
CA GLU A 308 -68.48 4.24 6.19
C GLU A 308 -68.94 5.16 7.34
N ALA A 309 -68.06 6.04 7.83
CA ALA A 309 -68.43 7.02 8.87
C ALA A 309 -69.42 8.09 8.38
N MET A 310 -69.36 8.49 7.10
CA MET A 310 -70.35 9.42 6.51
C MET A 310 -71.73 8.78 6.28
N MET A 311 -71.78 7.51 5.85
CA MET A 311 -73.05 6.79 5.62
C MET A 311 -73.79 6.46 6.93
N ALA A 312 -73.07 6.26 8.03
CA ALA A 312 -73.69 6.03 9.35
C ALA A 312 -74.28 7.30 9.99
N ALA A 313 -73.78 8.49 9.63
CA ALA A 313 -74.27 9.77 10.16
C ALA A 313 -75.59 10.24 9.51
N GLU A 314 -75.86 9.87 8.25
CA GLU A 314 -77.10 10.23 7.56
C GLU A 314 -78.30 9.34 7.91
N ALA A 315 -78.08 8.15 8.47
CA ALA A 315 -79.14 7.19 8.82
C ALA A 315 -79.74 7.38 10.23
N GLY A 316 -79.20 8.30 11.05
CA GLY A 316 -79.59 8.50 12.46
C GLY A 316 -80.42 9.76 12.75
N GLY A 317 -80.87 10.48 11.72
CA GLY A 317 -81.54 11.78 11.86
C GLY A 317 -82.98 11.79 11.34
N GLU A 318 -83.87 11.01 11.95
CA GLU A 318 -85.33 11.22 11.93
C GLU A 318 -85.91 11.20 13.35
#